data_AF-A0A7C7JMS9-F1
#
_entry.id   AF-A0A7C7JMS9-F1
#
_cell.length_a   1.000
_cell.length_b   1.000
_cell.length_c   1.000
_cell.angle_alpha   90.00
_cell.angle_beta   90.00
_cell.angle_gamma   90.00
#
_symmetry.space_group_name_H-M   'P 1'
#
loop_
_entity.id
_entity.type
_entity.pdbx_description
1 polymer ?
#
loop_
_entity_poly.entity_id
_entity_poly.type
_entity_poly.pdbx_seq_one_letter_code
_entity_poly.pdbx_strand_id
1 'polypeptide(L)'
;MVRAFASIEKRGFSLLEFLIAMTVIALVGIALFNGIAAMLTKKNKETVAMHAADAAEVLRGYPAKLNACLGKSDPCAELLAACNSSLSCGDTSVCDDNNTCVVCYTDPYNGRKLFYGFVSDNLTANTYKVTLCWAYGSETGNFTTTLSLP
;
A
#
# COMPACT_ATOMS: atom_id res chain seq x y z
N MET A 1 43.35 -57.61 -31.04
CA MET A 1 43.27 -56.19 -30.65
C MET A 1 42.15 -55.53 -31.45
N VAL A 2 40.90 -55.63 -30.99
CA VAL A 2 39.73 -55.06 -31.68
C VAL A 2 39.32 -53.81 -30.90
N ARG A 3 39.40 -52.65 -31.55
CA ARG A 3 38.99 -51.36 -30.97
C ARG A 3 37.47 -51.35 -30.84
N ALA A 4 36.97 -51.23 -29.62
CA ALA A 4 35.61 -50.81 -29.35
C ALA A 4 35.48 -49.33 -29.74
N PHE A 5 34.82 -49.05 -30.86
CA PHE A 5 34.32 -47.71 -31.11
C PHE A 5 33.04 -47.56 -30.30
N ALA A 6 33.14 -46.85 -29.17
CA ALA A 6 31.96 -46.32 -28.49
C ALA A 6 31.26 -45.35 -29.45
N SER A 7 30.17 -45.82 -30.05
CA SER A 7 29.22 -44.97 -30.78
C SER A 7 28.57 -44.01 -29.78
N ILE A 8 29.11 -42.81 -29.66
CA ILE A 8 28.38 -41.69 -29.06
C ILE A 8 27.34 -41.26 -30.09
N GLU A 9 26.12 -41.78 -29.97
CA GLU A 9 24.96 -41.26 -30.71
C GLU A 9 24.78 -39.79 -30.35
N LYS A 10 25.15 -38.88 -31.26
CA LYS A 10 24.72 -37.48 -31.21
C LYS A 10 23.22 -37.45 -31.51
N ARG A 11 22.38 -37.61 -30.49
CA ARG A 11 20.95 -37.31 -30.60
C ARG A 11 20.81 -35.80 -30.83
N GLY A 12 20.57 -35.42 -32.08
CA GLY A 12 20.28 -34.04 -32.43
C GLY A 12 19.00 -33.61 -31.74
N PHE A 13 19.07 -32.54 -30.94
CA PHE A 13 17.91 -31.94 -30.31
C PHE A 13 16.92 -31.55 -31.40
N SER A 14 15.69 -32.07 -31.34
CA SER A 14 14.68 -31.76 -32.34
C SER A 14 14.28 -30.28 -32.22
N LEU A 15 14.04 -29.62 -33.35
CA LEU A 15 13.52 -28.24 -33.37
C LEU A 15 12.22 -28.14 -32.54
N LEU A 16 11.41 -29.19 -32.55
CA LEU A 16 10.19 -29.27 -31.76
C LEU A 16 10.49 -29.29 -30.25
N GLU A 17 11.49 -30.05 -29.80
CA GLU A 17 11.91 -30.10 -28.40
C GLU A 17 12.43 -28.74 -27.92
N PHE A 18 13.15 -28.03 -28.80
CA PHE A 18 13.62 -26.67 -28.51
C PHE A 18 12.46 -25.67 -28.37
N LEU A 19 11.48 -25.70 -29.27
CA LEU A 19 10.30 -24.83 -29.21
C LEU A 19 9.43 -25.10 -27.98
N ILE A 20 9.25 -26.37 -27.62
CA ILE A 20 8.54 -26.75 -26.40
C ILE A 20 9.30 -26.23 -25.17
N ALA A 21 10.62 -26.42 -25.11
CA ALA A 21 11.44 -25.94 -24.01
C ALA A 21 11.35 -24.41 -23.84
N MET A 22 11.43 -23.65 -24.94
CA MET A 22 11.26 -22.19 -24.92
C MET A 22 9.87 -21.78 -24.41
N THR A 23 8.82 -22.49 -24.81
CA THR A 23 7.44 -22.21 -24.37
C THR A 23 7.27 -22.48 -22.88
N VAL A 24 7.81 -23.60 -22.37
CA VAL A 24 7.79 -23.92 -20.94
C VAL A 24 8.56 -22.87 -20.14
N ILE A 25 9.75 -22.46 -20.59
CA ILE A 25 10.54 -21.42 -19.93
C ILE A 25 9.78 -20.09 -19.90
N ALA A 26 9.13 -19.70 -21.01
CA ALA A 26 8.34 -18.48 -21.07
C ALA A 26 7.15 -18.51 -20.08
N LEU A 27 6.42 -19.62 -20.01
CA LEU A 27 5.29 -19.76 -19.09
C LEU A 27 5.74 -19.73 -17.62
N VAL A 28 6.85 -20.42 -17.30
CA VAL A 28 7.44 -20.38 -15.95
C VAL A 28 7.91 -18.96 -15.60
N GLY A 29 8.53 -18.25 -16.54
CA GLY A 29 8.95 -16.86 -16.37
C GLY A 29 7.78 -15.92 -16.09
N ILE A 30 6.69 -16.04 -16.84
CA ILE A 30 5.45 -15.27 -16.61
C ILE A 30 4.87 -15.56 -15.23
N ALA A 31 4.78 -16.85 -14.85
CA ALA A 31 4.26 -17.25 -13.55
C ALA A 31 5.10 -16.70 -12.38
N LEU A 32 6.44 -16.78 -12.48
CA LEU A 32 7.36 -16.21 -11.49
C LEU A 32 7.21 -14.69 -11.38
N PHE A 33 7.16 -13.99 -12.51
CA PHE A 33 7.02 -12.53 -12.53
C PHE A 33 5.71 -12.09 -11.86
N ASN A 34 4.60 -12.74 -12.21
CA ASN A 34 3.29 -12.46 -11.60
C ASN A 34 3.28 -12.78 -10.10
N GLY A 35 3.93 -13.86 -9.69
CA GLY A 35 4.07 -14.22 -8.26
C GLY A 35 4.86 -13.18 -7.46
N ILE A 36 5.99 -12.70 -8.00
CA ILE A 36 6.80 -11.64 -7.37
C ILE A 36 6.00 -10.33 -7.29
N ALA A 37 5.32 -9.95 -8.37
CA ALA A 37 4.49 -8.74 -8.39
C ALA A 37 3.37 -8.82 -7.33
N ALA A 38 2.69 -9.95 -7.21
CA ALA A 38 1.67 -10.17 -6.19
C ALA A 38 2.24 -10.09 -4.77
N MET A 39 3.41 -10.68 -4.52
CA MET A 39 4.08 -10.63 -3.22
C MET A 39 4.49 -9.20 -2.83
N LEU A 40 5.04 -8.42 -3.76
CA LEU A 40 5.40 -7.01 -3.53
C LEU A 40 4.16 -6.16 -3.26
N THR A 41 3.09 -6.37 -4.02
CA THR A 41 1.80 -5.68 -3.82
C THR A 41 1.22 -5.97 -2.44
N LYS A 42 1.26 -7.23 -1.99
CA LYS A 42 0.81 -7.62 -0.66
C LYS A 42 1.63 -6.96 0.45
N LYS A 43 2.97 -6.95 0.34
CA LYS A 43 3.84 -6.28 1.32
C LYS A 43 3.58 -4.78 1.41
N ASN A 44 3.39 -4.12 0.27
CA ASN A 44 3.08 -2.69 0.24
C ASN A 44 1.73 -2.41 0.90
N LYS A 45 0.71 -3.22 0.64
CA LYS A 45 -0.60 -3.14 1.30
C LYS A 45 -0.48 -3.27 2.81
N GLU A 46 0.23 -4.29 3.29
CA GLU A 46 0.44 -4.52 4.72
C GLU A 46 1.19 -3.34 5.37
N THR A 47 2.15 -2.75 4.66
CA THR A 47 2.89 -1.57 5.14
C THR A 47 1.95 -0.37 5.32
N VAL A 48 1.09 -0.08 4.32
CA VAL A 48 0.13 1.03 4.41
C VAL A 48 -0.88 0.80 5.55
N ALA A 49 -1.36 -0.43 5.72
CA ALA A 49 -2.29 -0.75 6.81
C ALA A 49 -1.64 -0.66 8.20
N MET A 50 -0.37 -1.06 8.33
CA MET A 50 0.37 -1.07 9.61
C MET A 50 0.57 0.34 10.18
N HIS A 51 0.81 1.33 9.32
CA HIS A 51 1.04 2.72 9.76
C HIS A 51 -0.24 3.52 10.04
N ALA A 52 -1.43 2.91 9.89
CA ALA A 52 -2.69 3.61 10.18
C ALA A 52 -2.80 4.03 11.66
N ALA A 53 -2.22 3.26 12.59
CA ALA A 53 -2.16 3.62 14.01
C ALA A 53 -1.23 4.81 14.26
N ASP A 54 -0.04 4.81 13.66
CA ASP A 54 0.91 5.92 13.78
C ASP A 54 0.37 7.21 13.15
N ALA A 55 -0.31 7.09 12.00
CA ALA A 55 -0.99 8.19 11.35
C ALA A 55 -2.12 8.78 12.22
N ALA A 56 -2.83 7.93 12.98
CA ALA A 56 -3.81 8.38 13.95
C ALA A 56 -3.15 9.20 15.07
N GLU A 57 -2.00 8.75 15.58
CA GLU A 57 -1.28 9.43 16.66
C GLU A 57 -0.83 10.84 16.26
N VAL A 58 -0.45 11.05 14.99
CA VAL A 58 -0.12 12.38 14.45
C VAL A 58 -1.28 13.37 14.66
N LEU A 59 -2.53 12.92 14.56
CA LEU A 59 -3.71 13.79 14.70
C LEU A 59 -3.85 14.39 16.11
N ARG A 60 -3.16 13.88 17.14
CA ARG A 60 -3.14 14.49 18.49
C ARG A 60 -2.60 15.92 18.48
N GLY A 61 -1.67 16.22 17.56
CA GLY A 61 -1.11 17.55 17.40
C GLY A 61 -2.06 18.55 16.70
N TYR A 62 -3.19 18.09 16.18
CA TYR A 62 -4.04 18.87 15.26
C TYR A 62 -5.52 18.85 15.68
N PRO A 63 -5.87 19.37 16.88
CA PRO A 63 -7.24 19.38 17.38
C PRO A 63 -8.22 20.15 16.48
N ALA A 64 -7.76 21.20 15.80
CA ALA A 64 -8.59 21.97 14.86
C ALA A 64 -9.06 21.10 13.68
N LYS A 65 -8.19 20.22 13.16
CA LYS A 65 -8.55 19.27 12.10
C LYS A 65 -9.51 18.19 12.57
N LEU A 66 -9.28 17.64 13.76
CA LEU A 66 -10.21 16.66 14.35
C LEU A 66 -11.62 17.28 14.39
N ASN A 67 -11.74 18.50 14.91
CA ASN A 67 -13.01 19.20 14.99
C ASN A 67 -13.63 19.53 13.62
N ALA A 68 -12.83 19.92 12.61
CA ALA A 68 -13.32 20.19 11.26
C ALA A 68 -13.84 18.93 10.54
N CYS A 69 -13.37 17.76 10.94
CA CYS A 69 -13.73 16.46 10.38
C CYS A 69 -14.72 15.67 11.24
N LEU A 70 -15.40 16.35 12.17
CA LEU A 70 -16.44 15.75 13.00
C LEU A 70 -17.68 15.38 12.20
N GLY A 71 -18.20 14.16 12.40
CA GLY A 71 -19.49 13.73 11.84
C GLY A 71 -19.52 13.59 10.32
N LYS A 72 -18.36 13.61 9.65
CA LYS A 72 -18.24 13.28 8.24
C LYS A 72 -18.51 11.79 8.02
N SER A 73 -19.16 11.46 6.91
CA SER A 73 -19.79 10.16 6.71
C SER A 73 -18.83 9.05 6.24
N ASP A 74 -17.82 9.36 5.42
CA ASP A 74 -16.93 8.33 4.88
C ASP A 74 -15.47 8.81 4.75
N PRO A 75 -14.52 8.24 5.54
CA PRO A 75 -13.10 8.60 5.46
C PRO A 75 -12.46 8.20 4.12
N CYS A 76 -12.97 7.17 3.43
CA CYS A 76 -12.46 6.77 2.13
C CYS A 76 -12.91 7.73 1.02
N ALA A 77 -14.15 8.24 1.10
CA ALA A 77 -14.63 9.26 0.18
C ALA A 77 -13.79 10.55 0.30
N GLU A 78 -13.43 10.95 1.53
CA GLU A 78 -12.53 12.08 1.79
C GLU A 78 -11.15 11.85 1.19
N LEU A 79 -10.57 10.65 1.35
CA LEU A 79 -9.29 10.30 0.74
C LEU A 79 -9.34 10.31 -0.79
N LEU A 80 -10.35 9.67 -1.38
CA LEU A 80 -10.49 9.56 -2.84
C LEU A 80 -10.79 10.92 -3.50
N ALA A 81 -11.62 11.75 -2.86
CA ALA A 81 -11.87 13.11 -3.32
C ALA A 81 -10.58 13.93 -3.30
N ALA A 82 -9.80 13.81 -2.23
CA ALA A 82 -8.54 14.52 -2.09
C ALA A 82 -7.45 13.99 -3.04
N CYS A 83 -7.42 12.69 -3.37
CA CYS A 83 -6.51 12.10 -4.37
C CYS A 83 -6.72 12.66 -5.80
N ASN A 84 -7.92 13.17 -6.11
CA ASN A 84 -8.19 13.83 -7.39
C ASN A 84 -7.63 15.26 -7.45
N SER A 85 -7.42 15.88 -6.29
CA SER A 85 -6.63 17.11 -6.16
C SER A 85 -5.15 16.75 -5.99
N SER A 86 -4.24 17.60 -6.45
CA SER A 86 -2.81 17.44 -6.19
C SER A 86 -2.53 17.69 -4.71
N LEU A 87 -2.75 16.68 -3.87
CA LEU A 87 -2.41 16.70 -2.44
C LEU A 87 -0.91 16.93 -2.31
N SER A 88 -0.55 18.00 -1.61
CA SER A 88 0.82 18.24 -1.16
C SER A 88 0.88 18.08 0.34
N CYS A 89 1.92 17.41 0.83
CA CYS A 89 2.33 17.54 2.22
C CYS A 89 3.58 18.41 2.23
N GLY A 90 3.57 19.47 3.04
CA GLY A 90 4.78 20.20 3.38
C GLY A 90 5.78 19.33 4.17
N ASP A 91 6.68 19.99 4.91
CA ASP A 91 7.62 19.33 5.83
C ASP A 91 6.91 18.74 7.07
N THR A 92 5.64 19.07 7.26
CA THR A 92 4.75 18.55 8.30
C THR A 92 4.00 17.30 7.82
N SER A 93 3.70 16.38 8.74
CA SER A 93 2.96 15.14 8.51
C SER A 93 1.45 15.32 8.29
N VAL A 94 1.02 16.53 7.94
CA VAL A 94 -0.39 16.87 7.82
C VAL A 94 -0.56 17.78 6.61
N CYS A 95 -1.57 17.51 5.77
CA CYS A 95 -1.94 18.43 4.70
C CYS A 95 -2.23 19.82 5.30
N ASP A 96 -1.64 20.87 4.74
CA ASP A 96 -1.52 22.18 5.39
C ASP A 96 -2.86 22.87 5.73
N ASP A 97 -3.98 22.38 5.21
CA ASP A 97 -5.30 22.97 5.40
C ASP A 97 -6.13 22.24 6.48
N ASN A 98 -6.73 23.01 7.40
CA ASN A 98 -7.52 22.46 8.50
C ASN A 98 -8.86 21.82 8.07
N ASN A 99 -9.28 22.00 6.81
CA ASN A 99 -10.59 21.56 6.32
C ASN A 99 -10.54 20.24 5.55
N THR A 100 -9.39 19.86 5.00
CA THR A 100 -9.21 18.56 4.37
C THR A 100 -9.00 17.50 5.44
N CYS A 101 -9.88 16.50 5.40
CA CYS A 101 -9.88 15.36 6.30
C CYS A 101 -8.92 14.26 5.82
N VAL A 102 -7.69 14.67 5.55
CA VAL A 102 -6.58 13.81 5.15
C VAL A 102 -5.37 14.12 6.04
N VAL A 103 -4.70 13.06 6.48
CA VAL A 103 -3.43 13.09 7.21
C VAL A 103 -2.33 12.46 6.35
N CYS A 104 -1.13 13.02 6.43
CA CYS A 104 0.01 12.63 5.61
C CYS A 104 1.14 12.05 6.46
N TYR A 105 1.12 10.75 6.66
CA TYR A 105 2.16 10.09 7.43
C TYR A 105 3.43 9.94 6.59
N THR A 106 4.57 10.40 7.10
CA THR A 106 5.88 10.11 6.48
C THR A 106 6.46 8.88 7.16
N ASP A 107 6.60 7.80 6.41
CA ASP A 107 7.19 6.56 6.90
C ASP A 107 8.66 6.81 7.34
N PRO A 108 8.99 6.62 8.63
CA PRO A 108 10.32 6.91 9.14
C PRO A 108 11.40 5.98 8.59
N TYR A 109 11.02 4.82 8.03
CA TYR A 109 11.96 3.83 7.52
C TYR A 109 12.47 4.14 6.12
N ASN A 110 11.62 4.74 5.27
CA ASN A 110 11.94 4.96 3.86
C ASN A 110 11.65 6.38 3.36
N GLY A 111 11.11 7.26 4.21
CA GLY A 111 10.74 8.64 3.87
C GLY A 111 9.53 8.76 2.94
N ARG A 112 8.83 7.67 2.65
CA ARG A 112 7.67 7.66 1.76
C ARG A 112 6.48 8.31 2.46
N LYS A 113 5.83 9.24 1.76
CA LYS A 113 4.59 9.86 2.22
C LYS A 113 3.40 8.94 1.92
N LEU A 114 2.60 8.68 2.95
CA LEU A 114 1.38 7.87 2.92
C LEU A 114 0.21 8.77 3.33
N PHE A 115 -0.88 8.68 2.57
CA PHE A 115 -2.08 9.50 2.80
C PHE A 115 -3.20 8.66 3.36
N TYR A 116 -3.84 9.17 4.39
CA TYR A 116 -4.99 8.54 5.02
C TYR A 116 -6.12 9.57 5.11
N GLY A 117 -7.29 9.23 4.58
CA GLY A 117 -8.49 9.99 4.89
C GLY A 117 -8.92 9.66 6.30
N PHE A 118 -9.55 10.60 7.00
CA PHE A 118 -10.04 10.33 8.34
C PHE A 118 -11.36 11.02 8.60
N VAL A 119 -12.16 10.45 9.49
CA VAL A 119 -13.30 11.10 10.11
C VAL A 119 -13.17 10.96 11.60
N SER A 120 -13.73 11.91 12.35
CA SER A 120 -13.76 11.81 13.80
C SER A 120 -15.16 11.94 14.35
N ASP A 121 -15.39 11.31 15.50
CA ASP A 121 -16.56 11.51 16.33
C ASP A 121 -16.09 11.93 17.72
N ASN A 122 -16.73 12.94 18.29
CA ASN A 122 -16.42 13.38 19.64
C ASN A 122 -17.12 12.44 20.64
N LEU A 123 -16.35 11.76 21.50
CA LEU A 123 -16.87 10.93 22.57
C LEU A 123 -17.03 11.71 23.89
N THR A 124 -16.05 12.56 24.21
CA THR A 124 -16.02 13.45 25.39
C THR A 124 -15.12 14.66 25.12
N ALA A 125 -15.11 15.66 26.01
CA ALA A 125 -14.42 16.96 25.82
C ALA A 125 -13.03 16.90 25.16
N ASN A 126 -12.23 15.87 25.43
CA ASN A 126 -10.89 15.69 24.84
C ASN A 126 -10.67 14.28 24.24
N THR A 127 -11.73 13.49 24.00
CA THR A 127 -11.58 12.14 23.43
C THR A 127 -12.38 11.99 22.16
N TYR A 128 -11.69 11.59 21.10
CA TYR A 128 -12.22 11.42 19.76
C TYR A 128 -12.15 9.95 19.38
N LYS A 129 -13.20 9.42 18.77
CA LYS A 129 -13.12 8.20 17.98
C LYS A 129 -12.70 8.61 16.58
N VAL A 130 -11.56 8.12 16.10
CA VAL A 130 -11.05 8.45 14.77
C VAL A 130 -11.07 7.20 13.91
N THR A 131 -11.68 7.31 12.74
CA THR A 131 -11.62 6.25 11.72
C THR A 131 -10.80 6.76 10.55
N LEU A 132 -9.67 6.12 10.30
CA LEU A 132 -8.83 6.35 9.14
C LEU A 132 -9.19 5.37 8.03
N CYS A 133 -9.12 5.83 6.80
CA CYS A 133 -9.13 5.03 5.59
C CYS A 133 -7.79 5.15 4.89
N TRP A 134 -7.30 4.03 4.38
CA TRP A 134 -6.20 3.98 3.43
C TRP A 134 -6.67 3.41 2.10
N ALA A 135 -5.98 3.79 1.02
CA ALA A 135 -6.18 3.26 -0.31
C ALA A 135 -4.86 2.81 -0.92
N TYR A 136 -4.87 1.66 -1.60
CA TYR A 136 -3.75 1.17 -2.38
C TYR A 136 -4.27 0.53 -3.67
N GLY A 137 -4.07 1.20 -4.81
CA GLY A 137 -4.68 0.81 -6.07
C GLY A 137 -6.22 0.88 -5.98
N SER A 138 -6.91 -0.20 -6.31
CA SER A 138 -8.37 -0.32 -6.19
C SER A 138 -8.85 -0.80 -4.81
N GLU A 139 -7.93 -1.11 -3.90
CA GLU A 139 -8.27 -1.60 -2.57
C GLU A 139 -8.31 -0.46 -1.56
N THR A 140 -9.30 -0.48 -0.69
CA THR A 140 -9.41 0.40 0.47
C THR A 140 -9.54 -0.42 1.74
N GLY A 141 -9.15 0.17 2.86
CA GLY A 141 -9.35 -0.42 4.17
C GLY A 141 -9.43 0.64 5.24
N ASN A 142 -10.10 0.29 6.34
CA ASN A 142 -10.35 1.20 7.44
C ASN A 142 -9.70 0.72 8.73
N PHE A 143 -9.27 1.67 9.55
CA PHE A 143 -8.75 1.48 10.88
C PHE A 143 -9.41 2.47 11.83
N THR A 144 -10.05 1.98 12.88
CA THR A 144 -10.69 2.83 13.89
C THR A 144 -9.94 2.72 15.20
N THR A 145 -9.64 3.87 15.80
CA THR A 145 -9.02 3.96 17.13
C THR A 145 -9.65 5.09 17.94
N THR A 146 -9.36 5.11 19.24
CA THR A 146 -9.75 6.19 20.14
C THR A 146 -8.51 7.02 20.48
N LEU A 147 -8.66 8.33 20.38
CA LEU A 147 -7.62 9.33 20.56
C LEU A 147 -8.01 10.30 21.67
N SER A 148 -7.24 10.30 22.74
CA SER A 148 -7.40 11.29 23.82
C SER A 148 -6.34 12.38 23.67
N LEU A 149 -6.80 13.63 23.59
CA LEU A 149 -5.92 14.79 23.55
C LEU A 149 -5.35 15.07 24.96
N PRO A 150 -4.08 15.52 25.05
CA PRO A 150 -3.45 15.92 26.31
C PRO A 150 -4.12 17.14 26.94
#